data_AF-A0A346PME1-F1
#
_entry.id   AF-A0A346PME1-F1
#
_cell.length_a   1.000
_cell.length_b   1.000
_cell.length_c   1.000
_cell.angle_alpha   90.00
_cell.angle_beta   90.00
_cell.angle_gamma   90.00
#
_symmetry.space_group_name_H-M   'P 1'
#
loop_
_entity.id
_entity.type
_entity.pdbx_description
1 polymer ?
#
loop_
_entity_poly.entity_id
_entity_poly.type
_entity_poly.pdbx_seq_one_letter_code
_entity_poly.pdbx_strand_id
1 'polypeptide(L)'
;MTTLVVCLDRTDDVGRKTGLRSPIVGWEAVRALVTDVGLADPEDSGVNSLLESLRVAQDLRDGDEEAVVAVVSGDRESMVSADRAVARQLDDLIAKYDPDSAVVVIDSAEDERLVPIVESRVRVDSVDRVVVRQARDIESTYYLLKQFLADEELRQTILVPIGLTLLVFPMLATVVGPAEGAAAITTVIGLFLLYKGFSVDEIVTGLAHQLREALYSGQVSVVTYVVAAGLTLVGVFAGALGVSSLEDPPGILVPAMQFAFDAVPWLAMAAVTASAGRLLDEMISDRPIRSSYLNLPFLVLAIGLVVRGFSTYFLERQGVIDPITVPPIESGILSVESFVVSAGERLTLYVVTAIVVSLVGARIAAYVSTTTDDADLGDDESDRGQQTSAELTDGGPDAEPDGSSSRVDVGPAADGVDEVPRSDSGDSSQ
;
A
#
# COMPACT_ATOMS: atom_id res chain seq x y z
N MET A 1 17.44 11.59 61.22
CA MET A 1 16.62 10.76 60.32
C MET A 1 17.33 10.79 58.98
N THR A 2 17.42 9.64 58.34
CA THR A 2 18.14 9.50 57.08
C THR A 2 17.15 9.24 55.96
N THR A 3 17.12 10.13 54.98
CA THR A 3 16.16 10.11 53.88
C THR A 3 16.86 9.76 52.57
N LEU A 4 16.37 8.72 51.89
CA LEU A 4 16.86 8.30 50.58
C LEU A 4 16.11 9.05 49.48
N VAL A 5 16.81 9.93 48.76
CA VAL A 5 16.26 10.57 47.55
C VAL A 5 16.63 9.73 46.34
N VAL A 6 15.65 9.07 45.74
CA VAL A 6 15.85 8.10 44.66
C VAL A 6 15.23 8.60 43.36
N CYS A 7 16.07 8.79 42.35
CA CYS A 7 15.65 8.96 40.96
C CYS A 7 15.50 7.57 40.32
N LEU A 8 14.32 7.28 39.76
CA LEU A 8 14.05 6.00 39.11
C LEU A 8 14.15 6.14 37.58
N ASP A 9 14.87 5.21 36.95
CA ASP A 9 15.06 5.13 35.50
C ASP A 9 14.83 3.67 35.05
N ARG A 10 13.62 3.34 34.65
CA ARG A 10 13.22 1.96 34.35
C ARG A 10 13.90 1.41 33.10
N THR A 11 14.22 2.26 32.13
CA THR A 11 14.71 1.88 30.80
C THR A 11 16.23 1.89 30.67
N ASP A 12 16.94 2.24 31.76
CA ASP A 12 18.40 2.37 31.78
C ASP A 12 18.89 3.42 30.76
N ASP A 13 18.20 4.55 30.74
CA ASP A 13 18.55 5.71 29.92
C ASP A 13 19.89 6.32 30.37
N VAL A 14 20.12 6.33 31.68
CA VAL A 14 21.36 6.80 32.29
C VAL A 14 22.53 5.93 31.88
N GLY A 15 22.42 4.60 32.01
CA GLY A 15 23.46 3.66 31.61
C GLY A 15 23.71 3.67 30.09
N ARG A 16 22.65 3.82 29.28
CA ARG A 16 22.76 3.93 27.82
C ARG A 16 23.54 5.17 27.37
N LYS A 17 23.30 6.32 28.01
CA LYS A 17 23.89 7.60 27.59
C LYS A 17 25.31 7.79 28.12
N THR A 18 25.62 7.27 29.30
CA THR A 18 26.88 7.56 29.99
C THR A 18 27.82 6.35 30.11
N GLY A 19 27.32 5.13 29.93
CA GLY A 19 28.07 3.90 30.16
C GLY A 19 28.33 3.58 31.64
N LEU A 20 27.78 4.38 32.57
CA LEU A 20 27.89 4.17 34.00
C LEU A 20 26.96 3.04 34.46
N ARG A 21 27.34 2.36 35.56
CA ARG A 21 26.55 1.28 36.15
C ARG A 21 25.77 1.79 37.35
N SER A 22 24.47 1.52 37.37
CA SER A 22 23.60 1.81 38.51
C SER A 22 23.78 0.77 39.64
N PRO A 23 23.59 1.16 40.92
CA PRO A 23 23.12 2.47 41.36
C PRO A 23 24.25 3.50 41.47
N ILE A 24 23.98 4.73 41.03
CA ILE A 24 24.90 5.86 41.17
C ILE A 24 24.51 6.60 42.44
N VAL A 25 25.41 6.65 43.42
CA VAL A 25 25.09 7.11 44.78
C VAL A 25 25.98 8.27 45.20
N GLY A 26 25.37 9.28 45.81
CA GLY A 26 26.06 10.42 46.41
C GLY A 26 25.86 11.70 45.61
N TRP A 27 25.86 12.81 46.33
CA TRP A 27 25.61 14.14 45.78
C TRP A 27 26.53 14.50 44.61
N GLU A 28 27.84 14.30 44.79
CA GLU A 28 28.84 14.65 43.78
C GLU A 28 28.74 13.76 42.54
N ALA A 29 28.47 12.46 42.74
CA ALA A 29 28.30 11.50 41.65
C ALA A 29 27.07 11.85 40.80
N VAL A 30 25.94 12.14 41.44
CA VAL A 30 24.71 12.54 40.74
C VAL A 30 24.87 13.91 40.07
N ARG A 31 25.56 14.86 40.69
CA ARG A 31 25.87 16.16 40.09
C ARG A 31 26.75 16.06 38.84
N ALA A 32 27.76 15.18 38.87
CA ALA A 32 28.55 14.88 37.67
C ALA A 32 27.69 14.25 36.58
N LEU A 33 26.84 13.29 36.97
CA LEU A 33 25.92 12.61 36.05
C LEU A 33 24.96 13.57 35.32
N VAL A 34 24.45 14.62 35.99
CA VAL A 34 23.63 15.65 35.30
C VAL A 34 24.35 16.22 34.09
N THR A 35 25.65 16.49 34.23
CA THR A 35 26.46 17.08 33.16
C THR A 35 26.65 16.08 32.03
N ASP A 36 26.96 14.82 32.36
CA ASP A 36 27.19 13.77 31.35
C ASP A 36 25.91 13.46 30.56
N VAL A 37 24.77 13.31 31.24
CA VAL A 37 23.47 13.05 30.60
C VAL A 37 23.02 14.26 29.78
N GLY A 38 23.16 15.48 30.33
CA GLY A 38 22.78 16.71 29.64
C GLY A 38 23.63 17.03 28.41
N LEU A 39 24.91 16.63 28.39
CA LEU A 39 25.75 16.74 27.19
C LEU A 39 25.41 15.69 26.14
N ALA A 40 25.00 14.48 26.56
CA ALA A 40 24.60 13.43 25.64
C ALA A 40 23.24 13.73 24.98
N ASP A 41 22.30 14.31 25.73
CA ASP A 41 20.95 14.62 25.25
C ASP A 41 20.34 15.83 26.01
N PRO A 42 20.52 17.06 25.50
CA PRO A 42 20.04 18.27 26.16
C PRO A 42 18.51 18.42 26.27
N GLU A 43 17.76 17.67 25.45
CA GLU A 43 16.28 17.75 25.42
C GLU A 43 15.60 16.74 26.36
N ASP A 44 16.38 15.87 26.99
CA ASP A 44 15.89 14.79 27.83
C ASP A 44 15.32 15.29 29.18
N SER A 45 14.15 14.80 29.55
CA SER A 45 13.48 15.14 30.82
C SER A 45 14.21 14.60 32.05
N GLY A 46 14.97 13.52 31.92
CA GLY A 46 15.74 12.88 32.99
C GLY A 46 16.85 13.78 33.54
N VAL A 47 17.38 14.71 32.74
CA VAL A 47 18.27 15.77 33.25
C VAL A 47 17.58 16.58 34.34
N ASN A 48 16.29 16.89 34.15
CA ASN A 48 15.50 17.63 35.13
C ASN A 48 15.14 16.75 36.33
N SER A 49 14.90 15.45 36.16
CA SER A 49 14.73 14.50 37.28
C SER A 49 15.96 14.42 38.18
N LEU A 50 17.16 14.38 37.59
CA LEU A 50 18.41 14.38 38.36
C LEU A 50 18.62 15.71 39.10
N LEU A 51 18.33 16.84 38.45
CA LEU A 51 18.38 18.16 39.07
C LEU A 51 17.38 18.30 40.22
N GLU A 52 16.16 17.79 40.06
CA GLU A 52 15.16 17.80 41.13
C GLU A 52 15.58 16.87 42.29
N SER A 53 16.15 15.70 42.00
CA SER A 53 16.70 14.80 43.02
C SER A 53 17.82 15.45 43.84
N LEU A 54 18.67 16.25 43.20
CA LEU A 54 19.65 17.06 43.90
C LEU A 54 18.93 18.14 44.72
N ARG A 55 18.05 18.93 44.13
CA ARG A 55 17.34 20.00 44.86
C ARG A 55 16.64 19.49 46.13
N VAL A 56 15.88 18.40 46.02
CA VAL A 56 15.19 17.78 47.16
C VAL A 56 16.17 17.37 48.26
N ALA A 57 17.30 16.76 47.92
CA ALA A 57 18.29 16.37 48.92
C ALA A 57 19.04 17.56 49.54
N GLN A 58 19.16 18.69 48.83
CA GLN A 58 19.66 19.92 49.42
C GLN A 58 18.65 20.50 50.40
N ASP A 59 17.38 20.57 50.03
CA ASP A 59 16.31 21.08 50.88
C ASP A 59 16.19 20.27 52.19
N LEU A 60 16.35 18.94 52.13
CA LEU A 60 16.39 18.07 53.32
C LEU A 60 17.60 18.36 54.22
N ARG A 61 18.80 18.55 53.64
CA ARG A 61 20.01 18.88 54.41
C ARG A 61 19.94 20.25 55.06
N ASP A 62 19.36 21.22 54.38
CA ASP A 62 19.12 22.56 54.93
C ASP A 62 18.11 22.53 56.09
N GLY A 63 17.29 21.48 56.16
CA GLY A 63 16.36 21.17 57.26
C GLY A 63 16.95 20.33 58.41
N ASP A 64 18.27 20.17 58.49
CA ASP A 64 18.99 19.31 59.47
C ASP A 64 18.66 17.80 59.35
N GLU A 65 18.25 17.31 58.18
CA GLU A 65 18.08 15.88 57.88
C GLU A 65 19.28 15.31 57.08
N GLU A 66 19.62 14.04 57.31
CA GLU A 66 20.65 13.38 56.51
C GLU A 66 20.04 12.88 55.19
N ALA A 67 20.53 13.36 54.05
CA ALA A 67 20.02 12.96 52.73
C ALA A 67 21.06 12.19 51.90
N VAL A 68 20.68 11.00 51.42
CA VAL A 68 21.44 10.19 50.46
C VAL A 68 20.74 10.25 49.11
N VAL A 69 21.42 10.76 48.08
CA VAL A 69 20.88 10.77 46.70
C VAL A 69 21.36 9.53 45.97
N ALA A 70 20.46 8.84 45.29
CA ALA A 70 20.79 7.72 44.43
C ALA A 70 19.98 7.73 43.13
N VAL A 71 20.60 7.26 42.06
CA VAL A 71 19.94 6.97 40.78
C VAL A 71 19.91 5.46 40.62
N VAL A 72 18.72 4.90 40.44
CA VAL A 72 18.48 3.47 40.34
C VAL A 72 17.89 3.19 38.97
N SER A 73 18.58 2.37 38.19
CA SER A 73 18.19 2.05 36.82
C SER A 73 17.77 0.58 36.66
N GLY A 74 16.86 0.32 35.72
CA GLY A 74 16.47 -1.01 35.29
C GLY A 74 17.57 -1.75 34.51
N ASP A 75 17.21 -2.92 33.98
CA ASP A 75 18.08 -3.78 33.17
C ASP A 75 17.37 -4.09 31.84
N ARG A 76 18.16 -4.16 30.77
CA ARG A 76 17.71 -4.02 29.38
C ARG A 76 17.11 -5.30 28.78
N GLU A 77 17.32 -6.45 29.40
CA GLU A 77 17.00 -7.75 28.78
C GLU A 77 15.51 -8.12 28.82
N SER A 78 14.74 -7.65 29.81
CA SER A 78 13.30 -7.92 29.93
C SER A 78 12.60 -7.02 30.98
N MET A 79 11.28 -6.80 30.86
CA MET A 79 10.53 -6.03 31.87
C MET A 79 10.63 -6.63 33.30
N VAL A 80 10.67 -7.96 33.41
CA VAL A 80 10.78 -8.65 34.70
C VAL A 80 12.20 -8.56 35.26
N SER A 81 13.23 -8.48 34.40
CA SER A 81 14.61 -8.27 34.83
C SER A 81 14.85 -6.83 35.27
N ALA A 82 14.18 -5.84 34.66
CA ALA A 82 14.28 -4.44 35.06
C ALA A 82 13.76 -4.20 36.48
N ASP A 83 12.53 -4.63 36.77
CA ASP A 83 11.92 -4.47 38.10
C ASP A 83 12.74 -5.21 39.18
N ARG A 84 13.32 -6.38 38.85
CA ARG A 84 14.21 -7.14 39.75
C ARG A 84 15.60 -6.51 39.92
N ALA A 85 16.11 -5.80 38.90
CA ALA A 85 17.37 -5.08 39.00
C ALA A 85 17.22 -3.88 39.93
N VAL A 86 16.16 -3.09 39.76
CA VAL A 86 15.80 -1.97 40.64
C VAL A 86 15.62 -2.44 42.07
N ALA A 87 14.88 -3.52 42.28
CA ALA A 87 14.70 -4.16 43.59
C ALA A 87 16.03 -4.49 44.28
N ARG A 88 16.96 -5.16 43.58
CA ARG A 88 18.27 -5.53 44.12
C ARG A 88 19.13 -4.32 44.48
N GLN A 89 19.16 -3.32 43.60
CA GLN A 89 19.90 -2.08 43.84
C GLN A 89 19.35 -1.35 45.06
N LEU A 90 18.03 -1.34 45.24
CA LEU A 90 17.41 -0.74 46.42
C LEU A 90 17.69 -1.54 47.70
N ASP A 91 17.69 -2.87 47.63
CA ASP A 91 18.09 -3.73 48.75
C ASP A 91 19.54 -3.43 49.20
N ASP A 92 20.46 -3.22 48.25
CA ASP A 92 21.86 -2.85 48.52
C ASP A 92 21.97 -1.45 49.15
N LEU A 93 21.17 -0.48 48.69
CA LEU A 93 21.12 0.87 49.24
C LEU A 93 20.60 0.86 50.68
N ILE A 94 19.53 0.12 50.95
CA ILE A 94 18.95 0.01 52.29
C ILE A 94 19.94 -0.67 53.24
N ALA A 95 20.56 -1.77 52.82
CA ALA A 95 21.54 -2.48 53.64
C ALA A 95 22.76 -1.61 54.01
N LYS A 96 23.13 -0.66 53.15
CA LYS A 96 24.31 0.18 53.34
C LYS A 96 24.03 1.47 54.11
N TYR A 97 22.87 2.08 53.89
CA TYR A 97 22.56 3.43 54.38
C TYR A 97 21.43 3.48 55.42
N ASP A 98 20.71 2.37 55.63
CA ASP A 98 19.62 2.21 56.61
C ASP A 98 18.65 3.43 56.67
N PRO A 99 18.03 3.82 55.53
CA PRO A 99 17.18 5.01 55.49
C PRO A 99 15.85 4.80 56.23
N ASP A 100 15.42 5.82 56.97
CA ASP A 100 14.13 5.87 57.67
C ASP A 100 12.95 6.06 56.68
N SER A 101 13.20 6.84 55.62
CA SER A 101 12.21 7.11 54.57
C SER A 101 12.85 7.41 53.22
N ALA A 102 12.03 7.52 52.18
CA ALA A 102 12.46 7.83 50.82
C ALA A 102 11.57 8.88 50.15
N VAL A 103 12.20 9.70 49.30
CA VAL A 103 11.55 10.58 48.32
C VAL A 103 11.87 10.05 46.94
N VAL A 104 10.84 9.74 46.17
CA VAL A 104 10.99 9.16 44.83
C VAL A 104 10.81 10.24 43.77
N VAL A 105 11.74 10.36 42.83
CA VAL A 105 11.69 11.32 41.73
C VAL A 105 11.57 10.57 40.40
N ILE A 106 10.61 10.99 39.57
CA ILE A 106 10.28 10.38 38.27
C ILE A 106 9.92 11.45 37.23
N ASP A 107 10.26 11.25 35.96
CA ASP A 107 9.83 12.07 34.82
C ASP A 107 8.91 11.36 33.83
N SER A 108 8.80 10.03 33.91
CA SER A 108 7.97 9.26 32.98
C SER A 108 6.90 8.41 33.69
N ALA A 109 5.85 8.10 32.95
CA ALA A 109 4.82 7.14 33.38
C ALA A 109 5.36 5.70 33.44
N GLU A 110 6.50 5.41 32.81
CA GLU A 110 7.14 4.09 32.89
C GLU A 110 7.88 3.93 34.22
N ASP A 111 8.56 4.98 34.70
CA ASP A 111 9.26 5.00 35.98
C ASP A 111 8.29 4.98 37.16
N GLU A 112 7.10 5.56 37.00
CA GLU A 112 6.04 5.52 38.01
C GLU A 112 5.66 4.08 38.41
N ARG A 113 5.84 3.11 37.50
CA ARG A 113 5.57 1.69 37.77
C ARG A 113 6.56 1.07 38.76
N LEU A 114 7.70 1.70 39.01
CA LEU A 114 8.70 1.25 39.98
C LEU A 114 8.38 1.73 41.41
N VAL A 115 7.49 2.72 41.59
CA VAL A 115 7.12 3.25 42.91
C VAL A 115 6.67 2.16 43.88
N PRO A 116 5.78 1.21 43.52
CA PRO A 116 5.37 0.14 44.44
C PRO A 116 6.52 -0.77 44.90
N ILE A 117 7.60 -0.88 44.09
CA ILE A 117 8.79 -1.65 44.46
C ILE A 117 9.56 -0.94 45.56
N VAL A 118 9.63 0.40 45.51
CA VAL A 118 10.24 1.23 46.55
C VAL A 118 9.40 1.18 47.84
N GLU A 119 8.09 1.39 47.73
CA GLU A 119 7.14 1.33 48.85
C GLU A 119 7.19 0.00 49.61
N SER A 120 7.49 -1.11 48.91
CA SER A 120 7.59 -2.44 49.52
C SER A 120 8.84 -2.63 50.41
N ARG A 121 9.83 -1.73 50.35
CA ARG A 121 11.14 -1.88 50.99
C ARG A 121 11.45 -0.78 51.99
N VAL A 122 11.04 0.45 51.70
CA VAL A 122 11.27 1.64 52.53
C VAL A 122 10.01 2.48 52.54
N ARG A 123 9.76 3.19 53.64
CA ARG A 123 8.64 4.13 53.73
C ARG A 123 8.84 5.27 52.73
N VAL A 124 7.91 5.44 51.79
CA VAL A 124 7.93 6.56 50.84
C VAL A 124 7.13 7.72 51.42
N ASP A 125 7.79 8.85 51.66
CA ASP A 125 7.14 10.06 52.19
C ASP A 125 6.54 10.93 51.07
N SER A 126 7.15 10.92 49.88
CA SER A 126 6.63 11.63 48.71
C SER A 126 7.12 11.04 47.37
N VAL A 127 6.35 11.32 46.31
CA VAL A 127 6.71 11.01 44.92
C VAL A 127 6.63 12.30 44.11
N ASP A 128 7.78 12.79 43.65
CA ASP A 128 7.90 14.00 42.85
C ASP A 128 7.91 13.67 41.34
N ARG A 129 7.04 14.36 40.59
CA ARG A 129 6.81 14.13 39.16
C ARG A 129 7.32 15.33 38.38
N VAL A 130 8.44 15.17 37.70
CA VAL A 130 9.08 16.22 36.91
C VAL A 130 8.47 16.29 35.52
N VAL A 131 7.95 17.46 35.14
CA VAL A 131 7.34 17.69 33.83
C VAL A 131 7.96 18.92 33.16
N VAL A 132 8.61 18.72 32.01
CA VAL A 132 9.24 19.79 31.22
C VAL A 132 8.22 20.41 30.26
N ARG A 133 8.08 21.74 30.27
CA ARG A 133 7.19 22.48 29.36
C ARG A 133 7.97 23.09 28.19
N GLN A 134 7.79 22.57 26.98
CA GLN A 134 8.32 23.17 25.75
C GLN A 134 7.32 24.20 25.18
N ALA A 135 7.73 25.46 25.06
CA ALA A 135 6.97 26.47 24.31
C ALA A 135 7.28 26.34 22.82
N ARG A 136 6.24 26.33 21.97
CA ARG A 136 6.38 26.29 20.50
C ARG A 136 6.21 27.70 19.97
N ASP A 137 7.19 28.22 19.24
CA ASP A 137 7.17 29.60 18.76
C ASP A 137 6.17 29.82 17.60
N ILE A 138 5.42 30.92 17.65
CA ILE A 138 4.44 31.33 16.62
C ILE A 138 5.13 31.55 15.25
N GLU A 139 6.42 31.88 15.27
CA GLU A 139 7.26 32.07 14.08
C GLU A 139 7.31 30.81 13.20
N SER A 140 7.45 29.62 13.80
CA SER A 140 7.44 28.36 13.06
C SER A 140 6.11 28.14 12.33
N THR A 141 4.98 28.56 12.93
CA THR A 141 3.66 28.46 12.30
C THR A 141 3.53 29.40 11.10
N TYR A 142 4.08 30.62 11.19
CA TYR A 142 4.10 31.57 10.08
C TYR A 142 4.88 31.02 8.88
N TYR A 143 6.05 30.43 9.13
CA TYR A 143 6.87 29.84 8.05
C TYR A 143 6.18 28.64 7.40
N LEU A 144 5.53 27.78 8.18
CA LEU A 144 4.74 26.67 7.64
C LEU A 144 3.59 27.15 6.75
N LEU A 145 2.85 28.17 7.18
CA LEU A 145 1.76 28.73 6.38
C LEU A 145 2.29 29.37 5.09
N LYS A 146 3.42 30.09 5.18
CA LYS A 146 4.08 30.68 4.02
C LYS A 146 4.53 29.62 3.01
N GLN A 147 5.09 28.51 3.50
CA GLN A 147 5.50 27.40 2.64
C GLN A 147 4.30 26.72 1.98
N PHE A 148 3.21 26.51 2.71
CA PHE A 148 1.96 25.99 2.17
C PHE A 148 1.39 26.87 1.05
N LEU A 149 1.46 28.19 1.20
CA LEU A 149 1.02 29.16 0.17
C LEU A 149 1.94 29.20 -1.06
N ALA A 150 3.24 28.95 -0.84
CA ALA A 150 4.24 28.95 -1.90
C ALA A 150 4.19 27.69 -2.77
N ASP A 151 3.77 26.57 -2.21
CA ASP A 151 3.61 25.30 -2.92
C ASP A 151 2.43 25.36 -3.92
N GLU A 152 2.73 25.17 -5.21
CA GLU A 152 1.73 25.21 -6.29
C GLU A 152 0.70 24.09 -6.14
N GLU A 153 1.15 22.88 -5.80
CA GLU A 153 0.30 21.69 -5.77
C GLU A 153 -0.70 21.78 -4.61
N LEU A 154 -0.22 22.19 -3.43
CA LEU A 154 -1.08 22.42 -2.27
C LEU A 154 -2.03 23.58 -2.51
N ARG A 155 -1.55 24.68 -3.11
CA ARG A 155 -2.39 25.83 -3.43
C ARG A 155 -3.51 25.47 -4.41
N GLN A 156 -3.20 24.73 -5.47
CA GLN A 156 -4.20 24.29 -6.45
C GLN A 156 -5.17 23.27 -5.87
N THR A 157 -4.69 22.34 -5.04
CA THR A 157 -5.54 21.24 -4.54
C THR A 157 -6.45 21.69 -3.40
N ILE A 158 -6.00 22.62 -2.56
CA ILE A 158 -6.73 23.02 -1.35
C ILE A 158 -7.28 24.44 -1.48
N LEU A 159 -6.43 25.41 -1.85
CA LEU A 159 -6.81 26.81 -1.83
C LEU A 159 -7.81 27.16 -2.94
N VAL A 160 -7.66 26.57 -4.14
CA VAL A 160 -8.56 26.84 -5.27
C VAL A 160 -9.98 26.34 -5.02
N PRO A 161 -10.24 25.07 -4.61
CA PRO A 161 -11.61 24.63 -4.31
C PRO A 161 -12.27 25.43 -3.18
N ILE A 162 -11.51 25.77 -2.13
CA ILE A 162 -12.01 26.60 -1.02
C ILE A 162 -12.37 28.00 -1.53
N GLY A 163 -11.45 28.65 -2.25
CA GLY A 163 -11.66 29.99 -2.80
C GLY A 163 -12.83 30.03 -3.78
N LEU A 164 -12.93 29.05 -4.67
CA LEU A 164 -14.04 28.92 -5.61
C LEU A 164 -15.36 28.70 -4.87
N THR A 165 -15.38 27.87 -3.83
CA THR A 165 -16.57 27.64 -3.01
C THR A 165 -17.03 28.93 -2.34
N LEU A 166 -16.11 29.68 -1.71
CA LEU A 166 -16.42 30.94 -1.06
C LEU A 166 -16.95 32.00 -2.05
N LEU A 167 -16.53 31.95 -3.31
CA LEU A 167 -16.98 32.87 -4.35
C LEU A 167 -18.34 32.45 -4.95
N VAL A 168 -18.49 31.17 -5.27
CA VAL A 168 -19.64 30.65 -6.04
C VAL A 168 -20.82 30.31 -5.14
N PHE A 169 -20.59 29.86 -3.90
CA PHE A 169 -21.66 29.47 -2.98
C PHE A 169 -22.68 30.57 -2.72
N PRO A 170 -22.29 31.81 -2.37
CA PRO A 170 -23.27 32.89 -2.15
C PRO A 170 -24.09 33.19 -3.41
N MET A 171 -23.48 33.10 -4.59
CA MET A 171 -24.16 33.32 -5.87
C MET A 171 -25.19 32.22 -6.13
N LEU A 172 -24.82 30.95 -5.99
CA LEU A 172 -25.76 29.84 -6.15
C LEU A 172 -26.87 29.87 -5.09
N ALA A 173 -26.54 30.19 -3.85
CA ALA A 173 -27.49 30.26 -2.75
C ALA A 173 -28.60 31.30 -2.99
N THR A 174 -28.30 32.37 -3.73
CA THR A 174 -29.29 33.41 -4.07
C THR A 174 -30.14 33.07 -5.30
N VAL A 175 -29.61 32.31 -6.27
CA VAL A 175 -30.30 32.00 -7.53
C VAL A 175 -31.14 30.74 -7.44
N VAL A 176 -30.58 29.64 -6.90
CA VAL A 176 -31.21 28.31 -6.87
C VAL A 176 -31.54 27.87 -5.44
N GLY A 177 -31.05 28.59 -4.44
CA GLY A 177 -31.26 28.29 -3.03
C GLY A 177 -30.05 27.61 -2.38
N PRO A 178 -29.89 27.72 -1.05
CA PRO A 178 -28.68 27.31 -0.35
C PRO A 178 -28.44 25.79 -0.38
N ALA A 179 -29.51 24.99 -0.32
CA ALA A 179 -29.40 23.53 -0.35
C ALA A 179 -28.93 23.02 -1.72
N GLU A 180 -29.53 23.51 -2.80
CA GLU A 180 -29.16 23.13 -4.17
C GLU A 180 -27.76 23.65 -4.54
N GLY A 181 -27.42 24.88 -4.11
CA GLY A 181 -26.08 25.43 -4.26
C GLY A 181 -25.01 24.61 -3.53
N ALA A 182 -25.27 24.19 -2.29
CA ALA A 182 -24.38 23.30 -1.54
C ALA A 182 -24.23 21.94 -2.22
N ALA A 183 -25.32 21.35 -2.72
CA ALA A 183 -25.31 20.06 -3.41
C ALA A 183 -24.48 20.14 -4.72
N ALA A 184 -24.66 21.21 -5.50
CA ALA A 184 -23.90 21.43 -6.73
C ALA A 184 -22.39 21.55 -6.45
N ILE A 185 -22.01 22.37 -5.46
CA ILE A 185 -20.60 22.54 -5.08
C ILE A 185 -20.01 21.24 -4.55
N THR A 186 -20.73 20.53 -3.68
CA THR A 186 -20.28 19.23 -3.15
C THR A 186 -20.06 18.23 -4.28
N THR A 187 -20.92 18.23 -5.28
CA THR A 187 -20.78 17.38 -6.46
C THR A 187 -19.53 17.72 -7.26
N VAL A 188 -19.28 19.01 -7.51
CA VAL A 188 -18.09 19.47 -8.26
C VAL A 188 -16.81 19.18 -7.49
N ILE A 189 -16.76 19.46 -6.19
CA ILE A 189 -15.61 19.15 -5.33
C ILE A 189 -15.37 17.64 -5.27
N GLY A 190 -16.44 16.85 -5.06
CA GLY A 190 -16.35 15.40 -5.06
C GLY A 190 -15.78 14.86 -6.37
N LEU A 191 -16.25 15.37 -7.50
CA LEU A 191 -15.73 15.00 -8.82
C LEU A 191 -14.25 15.40 -8.99
N PHE A 192 -13.87 16.59 -8.52
CA PHE A 192 -12.48 17.06 -8.54
C PHE A 192 -11.56 16.17 -7.69
N LEU A 193 -12.00 15.78 -6.49
CA LEU A 193 -11.24 14.88 -5.62
C LEU A 193 -11.09 13.49 -6.24
N LEU A 194 -12.13 12.97 -6.89
CA LEU A 194 -12.04 11.70 -7.63
C LEU A 194 -11.07 11.83 -8.82
N TYR A 195 -11.14 12.94 -9.57
CA TYR A 195 -10.22 13.20 -10.67
C TYR A 195 -8.75 13.18 -10.22
N LYS A 196 -8.44 13.83 -9.09
CA LYS A 196 -7.10 13.82 -8.52
C LYS A 196 -6.73 12.50 -7.86
N GLY A 197 -7.65 11.87 -7.14
CA GLY A 197 -7.43 10.59 -6.45
C GLY A 197 -7.17 9.41 -7.40
N PHE A 198 -7.73 9.45 -8.61
CA PHE A 198 -7.44 8.46 -9.66
C PHE A 198 -6.22 8.81 -10.51
N SER A 199 -5.50 9.90 -10.22
CA SER A 199 -4.38 10.38 -11.03
C SER A 199 -4.71 10.40 -12.54
N VAL A 200 -5.91 10.90 -12.87
CA VAL A 200 -6.42 10.86 -14.26
C VAL A 200 -5.44 11.54 -15.22
N ASP A 201 -4.76 12.59 -14.77
CA ASP A 201 -3.70 13.30 -15.50
C ASP A 201 -2.60 12.33 -16.03
N GLU A 202 -2.12 11.43 -15.16
CA GLU A 202 -1.08 10.45 -15.49
C GLU A 202 -1.60 9.35 -16.41
N ILE A 203 -2.81 8.85 -16.15
CA ILE A 203 -3.45 7.81 -16.96
C ILE A 203 -3.64 8.31 -18.39
N VAL A 204 -4.18 9.52 -18.55
CA VAL A 204 -4.42 10.12 -19.87
C VAL A 204 -3.10 10.34 -20.62
N THR A 205 -2.06 10.82 -19.93
CA THR A 205 -0.75 11.04 -20.55
C THR A 205 -0.11 9.71 -20.97
N GLY A 206 -0.19 8.69 -20.13
CA GLY A 206 0.30 7.35 -20.44
C GLY A 206 -0.43 6.70 -21.61
N LEU A 207 -1.76 6.82 -21.66
CA LEU A 207 -2.59 6.35 -22.76
C LEU A 207 -2.26 7.07 -24.07
N ALA A 208 -2.10 8.40 -24.03
CA ALA A 208 -1.74 9.18 -25.20
C ALA A 208 -0.36 8.77 -25.76
N HIS A 209 0.60 8.48 -24.89
CA HIS A 209 1.92 8.01 -25.29
C HIS A 209 1.86 6.61 -25.93
N GLN A 210 1.12 5.68 -25.32
CA GLN A 210 0.91 4.34 -25.87
C GLN A 210 0.20 4.37 -27.22
N LEU A 211 -0.85 5.19 -27.37
CA LEU A 211 -1.55 5.36 -28.65
C LEU A 211 -0.61 5.92 -29.72
N ARG A 212 0.26 6.87 -29.37
CA ARG A 212 1.26 7.42 -30.29
C ARG A 212 2.22 6.34 -30.76
N GLU A 213 2.80 5.58 -29.84
CA GLU A 213 3.72 4.48 -30.15
C GLU A 213 3.05 3.41 -31.04
N ALA A 214 1.83 3.01 -30.68
CA ALA A 214 1.06 2.04 -31.44
C ALA A 214 0.75 2.52 -32.87
N LEU A 215 0.41 3.80 -33.05
CA LEU A 215 0.19 4.42 -34.37
C LEU A 215 1.48 4.48 -35.20
N TYR A 216 2.63 4.78 -34.58
CA TYR A 216 3.91 4.76 -35.29
C TYR A 216 4.36 3.35 -35.68
N SER A 217 3.99 2.34 -34.87
CA SER A 217 4.28 0.93 -35.13
C SER A 217 3.35 0.26 -36.15
N GLY A 218 2.31 0.96 -36.63
CA GLY A 218 1.39 0.44 -37.66
C GLY A 218 0.42 -0.65 -37.17
N GLN A 219 0.15 -0.71 -35.87
CA GLN A 219 -0.76 -1.71 -35.27
C GLN A 219 -2.21 -1.53 -35.76
N VAL A 220 -2.80 -2.61 -36.28
CA VAL A 220 -4.20 -2.70 -36.71
C VAL A 220 -5.14 -2.56 -35.50
N SER A 221 -4.72 -3.00 -34.30
CA SER A 221 -5.54 -2.90 -33.10
C SER A 221 -5.92 -1.46 -32.75
N VAL A 222 -5.11 -0.46 -33.10
CA VAL A 222 -5.43 0.95 -32.79
C VAL A 222 -6.74 1.38 -33.42
N VAL A 223 -6.93 1.08 -34.72
CA VAL A 223 -8.17 1.43 -35.44
C VAL A 223 -9.35 0.69 -34.81
N THR A 224 -9.18 -0.60 -34.50
CA THR A 224 -10.25 -1.40 -33.89
C THR A 224 -10.60 -0.95 -32.48
N TYR A 225 -9.64 -0.43 -31.70
CA TYR A 225 -9.90 0.14 -30.38
C TYR A 225 -10.70 1.43 -30.46
N VAL A 226 -10.42 2.28 -31.45
CA VAL A 226 -11.23 3.48 -31.70
C VAL A 226 -12.66 3.10 -32.08
N VAL A 227 -12.82 2.11 -32.98
CA VAL A 227 -14.14 1.59 -33.35
C VAL A 227 -14.85 0.98 -32.13
N ALA A 228 -14.15 0.20 -31.31
CA ALA A 228 -14.68 -0.40 -30.09
C ALA A 228 -15.10 0.67 -29.07
N ALA A 229 -14.34 1.76 -28.91
CA ALA A 229 -14.72 2.88 -28.06
C ALA A 229 -16.01 3.56 -28.56
N GLY A 230 -16.12 3.77 -29.88
CA GLY A 230 -17.36 4.27 -30.50
C GLY A 230 -18.55 3.35 -30.26
N LEU A 231 -18.40 2.04 -30.49
CA LEU A 231 -19.44 1.04 -30.24
C LEU A 231 -19.83 0.97 -28.75
N THR A 232 -18.86 1.15 -27.85
CA THR A 232 -19.10 1.21 -26.40
C THR A 232 -19.99 2.40 -26.05
N LEU A 233 -19.68 3.58 -26.60
CA LEU A 233 -20.48 4.78 -26.42
C LEU A 233 -21.91 4.59 -26.95
N VAL A 234 -22.05 3.99 -28.14
CA VAL A 234 -23.37 3.66 -28.72
C VAL A 234 -24.13 2.70 -27.81
N GLY A 235 -23.48 1.70 -27.23
CA GLY A 235 -24.11 0.75 -26.30
C GLY A 235 -24.59 1.41 -25.02
N VAL A 236 -23.77 2.25 -24.39
CA VAL A 236 -24.18 3.01 -23.19
C VAL A 236 -25.36 3.92 -23.51
N PHE A 237 -25.31 4.61 -24.66
CA PHE A 237 -26.40 5.49 -25.09
C PHE A 237 -27.69 4.72 -25.39
N ALA A 238 -27.61 3.58 -26.09
CA ALA A 238 -28.74 2.71 -26.37
C ALA A 238 -29.37 2.17 -25.07
N GLY A 239 -28.55 1.73 -24.12
CA GLY A 239 -29.01 1.31 -22.80
C GLY A 239 -29.72 2.42 -22.04
N ALA A 240 -29.14 3.62 -22.02
CA ALA A 240 -29.75 4.79 -21.37
C ALA A 240 -31.09 5.17 -22.02
N LEU A 241 -31.16 5.16 -23.35
CA LEU A 241 -32.41 5.39 -24.08
C LEU A 241 -33.47 4.33 -23.75
N GLY A 242 -33.07 3.06 -23.68
CA GLY A 242 -33.94 1.95 -23.28
C GLY A 242 -34.55 2.17 -21.91
N VAL A 243 -33.74 2.55 -20.92
CA VAL A 243 -34.22 2.87 -19.57
C VAL A 243 -35.15 4.08 -19.57
N SER A 244 -34.79 5.14 -20.30
CA SER A 244 -35.61 6.36 -20.35
C SER A 244 -36.96 6.17 -21.03
N SER A 245 -37.12 5.09 -21.81
CA SER A 245 -38.37 4.76 -22.49
C SER A 245 -39.35 3.96 -21.62
N LEU A 246 -38.94 3.56 -20.40
CA LEU A 246 -39.80 2.85 -19.47
C LEU A 246 -40.72 3.84 -18.73
N GLU A 247 -42.03 3.55 -18.74
CA GLU A 247 -43.02 4.31 -17.96
C GLU A 247 -43.09 3.75 -16.52
N ASP A 248 -42.74 4.59 -15.53
CA ASP A 248 -42.79 4.30 -14.07
C ASP A 248 -42.38 2.86 -13.68
N PRO A 249 -41.15 2.41 -14.00
CA PRO A 249 -40.73 1.04 -13.71
C PRO A 249 -40.64 0.78 -12.20
N PRO A 250 -41.21 -0.34 -11.69
CA PRO A 250 -41.12 -0.68 -10.28
C PRO A 250 -39.70 -1.15 -9.92
N GLY A 251 -39.05 -0.40 -9.01
CA GLY A 251 -37.73 -0.73 -8.47
C GLY A 251 -36.58 -0.59 -9.48
N ILE A 252 -35.37 -1.01 -9.09
CA ILE A 252 -34.15 -0.80 -9.89
C ILE A 252 -33.84 -1.95 -10.86
N LEU A 253 -34.46 -3.11 -10.67
CA LEU A 253 -34.12 -4.33 -11.41
C LEU A 253 -34.56 -4.25 -12.88
N VAL A 254 -35.78 -3.75 -13.16
CA VAL A 254 -36.29 -3.62 -14.54
C VAL A 254 -35.47 -2.62 -15.35
N PRO A 255 -35.18 -1.39 -14.86
CA PRO A 255 -34.26 -0.47 -15.53
C PRO A 255 -32.87 -1.07 -15.78
N ALA A 256 -32.30 -1.77 -14.79
CA ALA A 256 -30.98 -2.39 -14.95
C ALA A 256 -30.97 -3.48 -16.05
N MET A 257 -32.02 -4.32 -16.10
CA MET A 257 -32.14 -5.36 -17.12
C MET A 257 -32.43 -4.78 -18.50
N GLN A 258 -33.22 -3.71 -18.60
CA GLN A 258 -33.46 -2.98 -19.85
C GLN A 258 -32.17 -2.37 -20.37
N PHE A 259 -31.42 -1.66 -19.52
CA PHE A 259 -30.11 -1.12 -19.88
C PHE A 259 -29.20 -2.21 -20.42
N ALA A 260 -29.08 -3.34 -19.71
CA ALA A 260 -28.26 -4.46 -20.13
C ALA A 260 -28.75 -5.06 -21.46
N PHE A 261 -30.05 -5.23 -21.65
CA PHE A 261 -30.62 -5.79 -22.88
C PHE A 261 -30.26 -4.97 -24.12
N ASP A 262 -30.34 -3.64 -24.03
CA ASP A 262 -30.06 -2.73 -25.14
C ASP A 262 -28.57 -2.43 -25.31
N ALA A 263 -27.79 -2.36 -24.22
CA ALA A 263 -26.36 -2.03 -24.27
C ALA A 263 -25.47 -3.21 -24.64
N VAL A 264 -25.74 -4.40 -24.09
CA VAL A 264 -24.86 -5.58 -24.21
C VAL A 264 -24.53 -5.99 -25.65
N PRO A 265 -25.43 -5.91 -26.65
CA PRO A 265 -25.10 -6.26 -28.03
C PRO A 265 -24.00 -5.38 -28.61
N TRP A 266 -24.09 -4.07 -28.34
CA TRP A 266 -23.10 -3.09 -28.79
C TRP A 266 -21.78 -3.23 -28.03
N LEU A 267 -21.85 -3.47 -26.71
CA LEU A 267 -20.67 -3.73 -25.88
C LEU A 267 -19.95 -5.03 -26.27
N ALA A 268 -20.70 -6.08 -26.60
CA ALA A 268 -20.16 -7.34 -27.09
C ALA A 268 -19.48 -7.13 -28.45
N MET A 269 -20.12 -6.41 -29.38
CA MET A 269 -19.51 -6.06 -30.67
C MET A 269 -18.25 -5.21 -30.50
N ALA A 270 -18.25 -4.25 -29.57
CA ALA A 270 -17.07 -3.46 -29.24
C ALA A 270 -15.90 -4.33 -28.79
N ALA A 271 -16.14 -5.21 -27.83
CA ALA A 271 -15.10 -6.04 -27.25
C ALA A 271 -14.64 -7.16 -28.21
N VAL A 272 -15.53 -7.69 -29.06
CA VAL A 272 -15.15 -8.57 -30.18
C VAL A 272 -14.28 -7.82 -31.19
N THR A 273 -14.63 -6.58 -31.54
CA THR A 273 -13.84 -5.76 -32.46
C THR A 273 -12.44 -5.47 -31.91
N ALA A 274 -12.35 -5.08 -30.64
CA ALA A 274 -11.08 -4.83 -29.95
C ALA A 274 -10.20 -6.09 -29.86
N SER A 275 -10.78 -7.23 -29.48
CA SER A 275 -10.05 -8.49 -29.39
C SER A 275 -9.62 -9.02 -30.76
N ALA A 276 -10.45 -8.84 -31.80
CA ALA A 276 -10.08 -9.19 -33.17
C ALA A 276 -8.90 -8.36 -33.68
N GLY A 277 -8.87 -7.05 -33.42
CA GLY A 277 -7.74 -6.21 -33.82
C GLY A 277 -6.44 -6.58 -33.11
N ARG A 278 -6.51 -6.88 -31.80
CA ARG A 278 -5.35 -7.39 -31.06
C ARG A 278 -4.88 -8.74 -31.58
N LEU A 279 -5.81 -9.62 -31.95
CA LEU A 279 -5.48 -10.91 -32.56
C LEU A 279 -4.79 -10.73 -33.92
N LEU A 280 -5.26 -9.80 -34.74
CA LEU A 280 -4.64 -9.46 -36.02
C LEU A 280 -3.19 -8.97 -35.83
N ASP A 281 -2.94 -8.11 -34.85
CA ASP A 281 -1.58 -7.63 -34.57
C ASP A 281 -0.63 -8.76 -34.15
N GLU A 282 -1.11 -9.71 -33.34
CA GLU A 282 -0.32 -10.88 -32.94
C GLU A 282 -0.06 -11.82 -34.14
N MET A 283 -1.05 -12.01 -35.02
CA MET A 283 -0.87 -12.81 -36.25
C MET A 283 0.09 -12.17 -37.27
N ILE A 284 0.21 -10.84 -37.25
CA ILE A 284 1.12 -10.10 -38.13
C ILE A 284 2.54 -10.03 -37.52
N SER A 285 2.69 -10.25 -36.22
CA SER A 285 3.97 -10.21 -35.52
C SER A 285 4.77 -11.50 -35.72
N ASP A 286 6.11 -11.41 -35.81
CA ASP A 286 7.02 -12.56 -35.97
C ASP A 286 7.15 -13.46 -34.71
N ARG A 287 6.17 -13.43 -33.80
CA ARG A 287 6.20 -14.16 -32.53
C ARG A 287 5.14 -15.26 -32.50
N PRO A 288 5.39 -16.38 -31.80
CA PRO A 288 4.41 -17.46 -31.68
C PRO A 288 3.15 -16.95 -30.97
N ILE A 289 2.00 -17.12 -31.63
CA ILE A 289 0.70 -16.66 -31.14
C ILE A 289 0.35 -17.41 -29.85
N ARG A 290 0.21 -16.68 -28.75
CA ARG A 290 -0.26 -17.27 -27.49
C ARG A 290 -1.72 -17.70 -27.61
N SER A 291 -2.00 -18.95 -27.26
CA SER A 291 -3.35 -19.55 -27.26
C SER A 291 -4.40 -18.70 -26.52
N SER A 292 -3.98 -17.95 -25.48
CA SER A 292 -4.85 -17.05 -24.72
C SER A 292 -5.49 -15.94 -25.57
N TYR A 293 -4.83 -15.43 -26.61
CA TYR A 293 -5.38 -14.35 -27.45
C TYR A 293 -6.41 -14.84 -28.46
N LEU A 294 -6.30 -16.09 -28.92
CA LEU A 294 -7.21 -16.70 -29.89
C LEU A 294 -8.62 -16.92 -29.33
N ASN A 295 -8.73 -17.20 -28.02
CA ASN A 295 -10.01 -17.43 -27.37
C ASN A 295 -10.76 -16.13 -27.01
N LEU A 296 -10.08 -14.97 -26.93
CA LEU A 296 -10.68 -13.72 -26.46
C LEU A 296 -11.97 -13.30 -27.19
N PRO A 297 -12.05 -13.25 -28.54
CA PRO A 297 -13.27 -12.81 -29.22
C PRO A 297 -14.45 -13.75 -28.95
N PHE A 298 -14.22 -15.06 -28.89
CA PHE A 298 -15.24 -16.06 -28.61
C PHE A 298 -15.73 -15.97 -27.16
N LEU A 299 -14.81 -15.79 -26.20
CA LEU A 299 -15.14 -15.63 -24.79
C LEU A 299 -16.01 -14.40 -24.55
N VAL A 300 -15.62 -13.26 -25.10
CA VAL A 300 -16.37 -12.00 -24.97
C VAL A 300 -17.76 -12.12 -25.60
N LEU A 301 -17.85 -12.72 -26.79
CA LEU A 301 -19.14 -12.97 -27.45
C LEU A 301 -20.05 -13.88 -26.61
N ALA A 302 -19.49 -14.96 -26.05
CA ALA A 302 -20.22 -15.86 -25.18
C ALA A 302 -20.75 -15.14 -23.92
N ILE A 303 -19.94 -14.31 -23.28
CA ILE A 303 -20.36 -13.48 -22.13
C ILE A 303 -21.50 -12.55 -22.55
N GLY A 304 -21.39 -11.86 -23.68
CA GLY A 304 -22.44 -10.99 -24.20
C GLY A 304 -23.76 -11.73 -24.44
N LEU A 305 -23.72 -12.94 -25.01
CA LEU A 305 -24.90 -13.77 -25.22
C LEU A 305 -25.55 -14.20 -23.89
N VAL A 306 -24.74 -14.58 -22.89
CA VAL A 306 -25.24 -14.97 -21.57
C VAL A 306 -25.94 -13.79 -20.89
N VAL A 307 -25.27 -12.64 -20.80
CA VAL A 307 -25.85 -11.45 -20.17
C VAL A 307 -27.14 -11.04 -20.89
N ARG A 308 -27.13 -11.02 -22.23
CA ARG A 308 -28.35 -10.73 -23.01
C ARG A 308 -29.46 -11.73 -22.75
N GLY A 309 -29.14 -13.02 -22.65
CA GLY A 309 -30.11 -14.08 -22.34
C GLY A 309 -30.77 -13.89 -20.99
N PHE A 310 -29.99 -13.57 -19.94
CA PHE A 310 -30.53 -13.30 -18.61
C PHE A 310 -31.38 -12.02 -18.59
N SER A 311 -30.90 -10.92 -19.19
CA SER A 311 -31.69 -9.68 -19.29
C SER A 311 -33.03 -9.93 -19.96
N THR A 312 -33.03 -10.67 -21.06
CA THR A 312 -34.23 -11.07 -21.80
C THR A 312 -35.19 -11.88 -20.92
N TYR A 313 -34.68 -12.88 -20.20
CA TYR A 313 -35.49 -13.72 -19.31
C TYR A 313 -36.23 -12.89 -18.25
N PHE A 314 -35.53 -11.94 -17.61
CA PHE A 314 -36.15 -11.08 -16.60
C PHE A 314 -37.17 -10.11 -17.20
N LEU A 315 -36.89 -9.52 -18.36
CA LEU A 315 -37.80 -8.60 -19.03
C LEU A 315 -39.07 -9.32 -19.53
N GLU A 316 -38.93 -10.52 -20.09
CA GLU A 316 -40.07 -11.36 -20.52
C GLU A 316 -40.90 -11.82 -19.31
N ARG A 317 -40.25 -12.16 -18.19
CA ARG A 317 -40.94 -12.55 -16.94
C ARG A 317 -41.75 -11.41 -16.33
N GLN A 318 -41.33 -10.17 -16.55
CA GLN A 318 -42.02 -8.96 -16.09
C GLN A 318 -43.02 -8.41 -17.14
N GLY A 319 -43.18 -9.08 -18.29
CA GLY A 319 -44.11 -8.65 -19.34
C GLY A 319 -43.67 -7.40 -20.10
N VAL A 320 -42.39 -7.03 -20.02
CA VAL A 320 -41.82 -5.89 -20.75
C VAL A 320 -41.55 -6.25 -22.21
N ILE A 321 -41.23 -7.52 -22.48
CA ILE A 321 -40.97 -8.05 -23.82
C ILE A 321 -41.92 -9.23 -24.07
N ASP A 322 -42.49 -9.29 -25.27
CA ASP A 322 -43.37 -10.40 -25.68
C ASP A 322 -42.61 -11.72 -25.91
N PRO A 323 -43.22 -12.88 -25.59
CA PRO A 323 -42.67 -14.18 -25.94
C PRO A 323 -42.49 -14.37 -27.46
N ILE A 324 -41.47 -15.13 -27.85
CA ILE A 324 -41.24 -15.44 -29.26
C ILE A 324 -42.26 -16.49 -29.72
N THR A 325 -43.04 -16.16 -30.75
CA THR A 325 -43.93 -17.09 -31.43
C THR A 325 -43.28 -17.57 -32.73
N VAL A 326 -43.08 -18.89 -32.86
CA VAL A 326 -42.57 -19.47 -34.11
C VAL A 326 -43.78 -19.72 -35.03
N PRO A 327 -43.85 -19.06 -36.20
CA PRO A 327 -44.95 -19.29 -37.15
C PRO A 327 -44.89 -20.72 -37.67
N PRO A 328 -46.04 -21.29 -38.11
CA PRO A 328 -46.06 -22.65 -38.63
C PRO A 328 -45.17 -22.75 -39.87
N ILE A 329 -44.35 -23.80 -39.91
CA ILE A 329 -43.46 -24.08 -41.05
C ILE A 329 -44.08 -25.25 -41.81
N GLU A 330 -44.60 -24.96 -43.00
CA GLU A 330 -45.00 -25.98 -43.97
C GLU A 330 -43.86 -26.16 -44.98
N SER A 331 -43.16 -27.29 -44.90
CA SER A 331 -42.11 -27.66 -45.86
C SER A 331 -42.33 -29.09 -46.34
N GLY A 332 -43.10 -29.23 -47.42
CA GLY A 332 -43.41 -30.52 -48.03
C GLY A 332 -44.25 -31.41 -47.12
N ILE A 333 -43.71 -32.57 -46.71
CA ILE A 333 -44.41 -33.58 -45.90
C ILE A 333 -44.28 -33.27 -44.38
N LEU A 334 -43.50 -32.26 -44.00
CA LEU A 334 -43.32 -31.84 -42.61
C LEU A 334 -44.17 -30.60 -42.33
N SER A 335 -45.17 -30.75 -41.46
CA SER A 335 -45.96 -29.66 -40.89
C SER A 335 -45.57 -29.47 -39.42
N VAL A 336 -44.98 -28.31 -39.11
CA VAL A 336 -44.70 -27.92 -37.72
C VAL A 336 -45.73 -26.86 -37.32
N GLU A 337 -46.56 -27.16 -36.32
CA GLU A 337 -47.54 -26.21 -35.76
C GLU A 337 -46.83 -25.04 -35.07
N SER A 338 -47.54 -23.91 -34.94
CA SER A 338 -47.00 -22.76 -34.20
C SER A 338 -46.82 -23.10 -32.73
N PHE A 339 -45.64 -22.85 -32.19
CA PHE A 339 -45.36 -22.98 -30.77
C PHE A 339 -44.75 -21.70 -30.21
N VAL A 340 -45.01 -21.44 -28.93
CA VAL A 340 -44.46 -20.29 -28.20
C VAL A 340 -43.19 -20.75 -27.51
N VAL A 341 -42.10 -20.04 -27.72
CA VAL A 341 -40.86 -20.26 -26.97
C VAL A 341 -41.01 -19.53 -25.64
N SER A 342 -41.02 -20.28 -24.55
CA SER A 342 -41.05 -19.71 -23.20
C SER A 342 -39.75 -18.97 -22.87
N ALA A 343 -39.82 -18.01 -21.94
CA ALA A 343 -38.65 -17.29 -21.43
C ALA A 343 -37.50 -18.24 -21.02
N GLY A 344 -37.83 -19.39 -20.42
CA GLY A 344 -36.86 -20.39 -20.01
C GLY A 344 -36.17 -21.10 -21.19
N GLU A 345 -36.94 -21.45 -22.23
CA GLU A 345 -36.38 -22.05 -23.46
C GLU A 345 -35.51 -21.05 -24.23
N ARG A 346 -35.92 -19.78 -24.28
CA ARG A 346 -35.15 -18.69 -24.90
C ARG A 346 -33.84 -18.46 -24.15
N LEU A 347 -33.86 -18.44 -22.81
CA LEU A 347 -32.64 -18.36 -22.00
C LEU A 347 -31.73 -19.56 -22.25
N THR A 348 -32.30 -20.76 -22.30
CA THR A 348 -31.55 -22.00 -22.58
C THR A 348 -30.84 -21.91 -23.93
N LEU A 349 -31.52 -21.39 -24.96
CA LEU A 349 -30.93 -21.18 -26.29
C LEU A 349 -29.74 -20.22 -26.25
N TYR A 350 -29.84 -19.09 -25.55
CA TYR A 350 -28.72 -18.15 -25.38
C TYR A 350 -27.53 -18.80 -24.66
N VAL A 351 -27.78 -19.51 -23.57
CA VAL A 351 -26.72 -20.16 -22.78
C VAL A 351 -26.06 -21.29 -23.56
N VAL A 352 -26.84 -22.15 -24.24
CA VAL A 352 -26.29 -23.22 -25.09
C VAL A 352 -25.48 -22.64 -26.24
N THR A 353 -25.98 -21.58 -26.89
CA THR A 353 -25.24 -20.89 -27.96
C THR A 353 -23.92 -20.31 -27.43
N ALA A 354 -23.93 -19.69 -26.25
CA ALA A 354 -22.73 -19.15 -25.62
C ALA A 354 -21.70 -20.25 -25.30
N ILE A 355 -22.15 -21.40 -24.78
CA ILE A 355 -21.28 -22.56 -24.51
C ILE A 355 -20.67 -23.07 -25.81
N VAL A 356 -21.46 -23.23 -26.88
CA VAL A 356 -20.97 -23.67 -28.19
C VAL A 356 -19.94 -22.69 -28.74
N VAL A 357 -20.21 -21.38 -28.69
CA VAL A 357 -19.27 -20.33 -29.12
C VAL A 357 -17.95 -20.42 -28.34
N SER A 358 -18.01 -20.58 -27.01
CA SER A 358 -16.83 -20.70 -26.16
C SER A 358 -16.03 -21.98 -26.45
N LEU A 359 -16.70 -23.11 -26.67
CA LEU A 359 -16.05 -24.38 -27.02
C LEU A 359 -15.37 -24.32 -28.40
N VAL A 360 -16.01 -23.67 -29.38
CA VAL A 360 -15.41 -23.44 -30.70
C VAL A 360 -14.15 -22.58 -30.57
N GLY A 361 -14.21 -21.50 -29.77
CA GLY A 361 -13.04 -20.66 -29.50
C GLY A 361 -11.88 -21.43 -28.85
N ALA A 362 -12.18 -22.25 -27.83
CA ALA A 362 -11.19 -23.10 -27.18
C ALA A 362 -10.59 -24.16 -28.14
N ARG A 363 -11.42 -24.75 -29.01
CA ARG A 363 -10.95 -25.76 -29.97
C ARG A 363 -10.02 -25.15 -31.03
N ILE A 364 -10.33 -23.96 -31.52
CA ILE A 364 -9.49 -23.21 -32.45
C ILE A 364 -8.16 -22.87 -31.78
N ALA A 365 -8.21 -22.33 -30.56
CA ALA A 365 -7.02 -21.97 -29.79
C ALA A 365 -6.09 -23.16 -29.53
N ALA A 366 -6.65 -24.35 -29.26
CA ALA A 366 -5.89 -25.59 -29.05
C ALA A 366 -5.29 -26.16 -30.35
N TYR A 367 -6.00 -26.06 -31.48
CA TYR A 367 -5.50 -26.55 -32.78
C TYR A 367 -4.31 -25.72 -33.27
N VAL A 368 -4.37 -24.40 -33.08
CA VAL A 368 -3.28 -23.51 -33.48
C VAL A 368 -2.06 -23.72 -32.59
N SER A 369 -2.22 -23.90 -31.27
CA SER A 369 -1.08 -24.14 -30.37
C SER A 369 -0.34 -25.43 -30.66
N THR A 370 -1.04 -26.53 -30.98
CA THR A 370 -0.39 -27.81 -31.34
C THR A 370 0.42 -27.71 -32.63
N THR A 371 -0.03 -26.89 -33.58
CA THR A 371 0.68 -26.70 -34.86
C THR A 371 1.99 -25.93 -34.69
N THR A 372 2.05 -25.02 -33.71
CA THR A 372 3.25 -24.24 -33.40
C THR A 372 4.29 -25.09 -32.67
N ASP A 373 3.88 -25.95 -31.73
CA ASP A 373 4.80 -26.84 -31.00
C ASP A 373 5.46 -27.89 -31.92
N ASP A 374 4.72 -28.43 -32.91
CA ASP A 374 5.26 -29.39 -33.88
C ASP A 374 6.27 -28.76 -34.88
N ALA A 375 6.22 -27.44 -35.09
CA ALA A 375 7.13 -26.72 -35.97
C ALA A 375 8.50 -26.46 -35.31
N ASP A 376 8.53 -26.16 -34.01
CA ASP A 376 9.79 -25.95 -33.25
C ASP A 376 10.57 -27.27 -33.04
N LEU A 377 9.88 -28.42 -33.03
CA LEU A 377 10.52 -29.74 -32.92
C LEU A 377 11.11 -30.25 -34.24
N GLY A 378 10.73 -29.66 -35.38
CA GLY A 378 11.24 -30.04 -36.71
C GLY A 378 12.62 -29.48 -37.05
N ASP A 379 13.03 -28.39 -36.40
CA ASP A 379 14.32 -27.74 -36.66
C ASP A 379 15.49 -28.35 -35.85
N ASP A 380 15.22 -28.95 -34.68
CA ASP A 380 16.23 -29.59 -33.82
C ASP A 380 16.65 -31.01 -34.28
N GLU A 381 15.86 -31.66 -35.15
CA GLU A 381 16.17 -33.00 -35.68
C GLU A 381 17.11 -32.98 -36.90
N SER A 382 17.40 -31.79 -37.46
CA SER A 382 18.24 -31.63 -38.65
C SER A 382 19.75 -31.57 -38.35
N ASP A 383 20.17 -31.34 -37.10
CA ASP A 383 21.58 -31.13 -36.73
C ASP A 383 22.23 -32.29 -35.95
N ARG A 384 21.49 -33.41 -35.74
CA ARG A 384 22.01 -34.63 -35.08
C ARG A 384 22.29 -35.82 -36.00
N GLY A 385 22.06 -35.67 -37.30
CA GLY A 385 22.12 -36.78 -38.27
C GLY A 385 23.46 -37.01 -38.98
N GLN A 386 24.51 -36.22 -38.71
CA GLN A 386 25.72 -36.25 -39.55
C GLN A 386 27.03 -36.23 -38.75
N GLN A 387 27.19 -37.14 -37.79
CA GLN A 387 28.52 -37.45 -37.24
C GLN A 387 28.57 -38.80 -36.49
N THR A 388 28.41 -39.92 -37.20
CA THR A 388 29.02 -41.20 -36.73
C THR A 388 29.11 -42.23 -37.86
N SER A 389 30.31 -42.43 -38.41
CA SER A 389 30.73 -43.69 -39.05
C SER A 389 32.25 -43.66 -39.21
N ALA A 390 32.90 -44.75 -38.79
CA ALA A 390 34.35 -45.05 -38.79
C ALA A 390 35.13 -44.32 -37.67
N GLU A 391 35.97 -44.95 -36.84
CA GLU A 391 36.75 -46.17 -37.02
C GLU A 391 37.29 -46.67 -35.67
N LEU A 392 37.33 -48.00 -35.52
CA LEU A 392 38.33 -48.85 -34.87
C LEU A 392 38.68 -48.71 -33.37
N THR A 393 38.43 -49.84 -32.71
CA THR A 393 38.96 -50.36 -31.44
C THR A 393 40.48 -50.54 -31.44
N ASP A 394 41.16 -50.28 -30.31
CA ASP A 394 42.04 -51.21 -29.57
C ASP A 394 42.87 -50.48 -28.48
N GLY A 395 42.94 -51.07 -27.27
CA GLY A 395 44.17 -51.13 -26.46
C GLY A 395 44.54 -50.07 -25.40
N GLY A 396 44.20 -50.34 -24.12
CA GLY A 396 45.14 -50.26 -22.98
C GLY A 396 45.30 -48.95 -22.17
N PRO A 397 45.81 -49.01 -20.90
CA PRO A 397 45.28 -48.21 -19.79
C PRO A 397 46.23 -47.18 -19.13
N ASP A 398 45.63 -46.41 -18.20
CA ASP A 398 46.16 -45.64 -17.06
C ASP A 398 46.99 -44.35 -17.30
N ALA A 399 46.43 -43.20 -16.87
CA ALA A 399 47.02 -42.30 -15.86
C ALA A 399 46.20 -40.99 -15.71
N GLU A 400 45.72 -40.72 -14.50
CA GLU A 400 45.30 -39.40 -13.98
C GLU A 400 46.49 -38.40 -13.89
N PRO A 401 46.33 -37.15 -13.39
CA PRO A 401 45.28 -36.13 -13.61
C PRO A 401 45.92 -34.74 -13.91
N ASP A 402 45.14 -33.73 -14.33
CA ASP A 402 45.34 -32.36 -13.81
C ASP A 402 44.21 -31.39 -14.16
N GLY A 403 43.92 -30.47 -13.23
CA GLY A 403 43.54 -29.09 -13.60
C GLY A 403 42.11 -28.58 -13.32
N SER A 404 41.80 -28.33 -12.05
CA SER A 404 40.95 -27.24 -11.47
C SER A 404 39.52 -27.01 -12.01
N SER A 405 38.44 -27.33 -11.28
CA SER A 405 37.81 -26.60 -10.14
C SER A 405 37.68 -25.07 -10.38
N SER A 406 36.51 -24.49 -10.67
CA SER A 406 35.26 -24.33 -9.89
C SER A 406 35.37 -23.46 -8.63
N ARG A 407 34.48 -22.45 -8.57
CA ARG A 407 33.96 -21.65 -7.42
C ARG A 407 34.84 -20.49 -6.94
N VAL A 408 34.37 -19.24 -6.97
CA VAL A 408 33.35 -18.57 -6.10
C VAL A 408 33.79 -18.52 -4.63
N ASP A 409 34.05 -17.31 -4.12
CA ASP A 409 33.76 -16.81 -2.75
C ASP A 409 34.05 -15.28 -2.71
N VAL A 410 33.15 -14.39 -2.27
CA VAL A 410 32.84 -13.94 -0.88
C VAL A 410 34.06 -13.33 -0.14
N GLY A 411 33.95 -12.06 0.30
CA GLY A 411 35.00 -11.29 1.06
C GLY A 411 35.10 -11.70 2.55
N PRO A 412 35.43 -10.82 3.53
CA PRO A 412 36.21 -9.56 3.60
C PRO A 412 37.36 -9.65 4.67
N ALA A 413 38.17 -8.59 4.90
CA ALA A 413 38.79 -8.24 6.21
C ALA A 413 39.78 -7.05 6.15
N ALA A 414 40.00 -6.42 7.32
CA ALA A 414 40.72 -5.18 7.60
C ALA A 414 42.17 -5.38 8.12
N ASP A 415 42.97 -4.31 8.05
CA ASP A 415 44.02 -3.83 9.00
C ASP A 415 44.67 -2.60 8.31
N GLY A 416 44.97 -1.45 8.90
CA GLY A 416 45.55 -1.16 10.21
C GLY A 416 46.97 -0.56 10.00
N VAL A 417 47.24 0.63 10.54
CA VAL A 417 48.54 1.22 10.98
C VAL A 417 48.71 2.72 10.62
N ASP A 418 49.04 3.46 11.69
CA ASP A 418 49.37 4.87 11.91
C ASP A 418 50.54 5.47 11.11
N GLU A 419 50.53 6.80 10.92
CA GLU A 419 51.50 7.72 11.56
C GLU A 419 51.19 9.21 11.29
N VAL A 420 51.22 10.00 12.36
CA VAL A 420 51.18 11.48 12.46
C VAL A 420 52.51 11.86 13.13
N PRO A 421 53.22 12.98 12.81
CA PRO A 421 53.07 14.19 13.66
C PRO A 421 53.44 15.58 13.10
N ARG A 422 52.64 16.57 13.58
CA ARG A 422 53.05 17.89 14.17
C ARG A 422 53.74 18.93 13.27
N SER A 423 53.81 20.24 13.56
CA SER A 423 53.09 21.27 14.32
C SER A 423 53.95 22.55 14.20
N ASP A 424 53.38 23.74 13.94
CA ASP A 424 53.85 25.09 14.37
C ASP A 424 52.99 26.14 13.64
N SER A 425 52.18 26.99 14.28
CA SER A 425 52.43 28.13 15.18
C SER A 425 52.88 29.42 14.47
N GLY A 426 52.21 30.54 14.78
CA GLY A 426 52.64 31.94 14.54
C GLY A 426 52.09 32.57 13.25
N ASP A 427 51.07 33.45 13.29
CA ASP A 427 51.10 34.88 13.70
C ASP A 427 51.55 35.85 12.58
N SER A 428 50.77 36.92 12.46
CA SER A 428 51.08 38.26 11.94
C SER A 428 51.23 38.55 10.42
N SER A 429 50.50 39.61 10.02
CA SER A 429 50.78 40.57 8.94
C SER A 429 50.37 40.24 7.49
N GLN A 430 49.16 40.67 7.09
CA GLN A 430 48.89 41.87 6.27
C GLN A 430 47.41 41.99 5.91
#